data_AF-A0A2W0AYA8-F1
#
_entry.id   AF-A0A2W0AYA8-F1
#
_cell.length_a   1.000
_cell.length_b   1.000
_cell.length_c   1.000
_cell.angle_alpha   90.00
_cell.angle_beta   90.00
_cell.angle_gamma   90.00
#
_symmetry.space_group_name_H-M   'P 1'
#
loop_
_entity.id
_entity.type
_entity.pdbx_description
1 polymer ?
#
loop_
_entity_poly.entity_id
_entity_poly.type
_entity_poly.pdbx_seq_one_letter_code
_entity_poly.pdbx_strand_id
1 'polypeptide(L)'
;NAFNSVNEPVVFPVHPGTRKVITERGFHAAPHVRLLEPVGYLDMVALVGSARLVMTDSGGLQKEAYWLGAPCLTLRNETEWVETVEAGWNLLVGSDAVKIVDAVHSFAPPDSRPALYGDGAAADRCVELIGDRS
;
A
#
# COMPACT_ATOMS: atom_id res chain seq x y z
N ASN A 1 9.93 -16.27 5.52
CA ASN A 1 8.88 -15.53 4.78
C ASN A 1 9.29 -14.06 4.76
N ALA A 2 8.84 -13.27 3.77
CA ALA A 2 9.37 -11.91 3.58
C ALA A 2 9.25 -11.03 4.84
N PHE A 3 8.09 -11.04 5.51
CA PHE A 3 7.85 -10.22 6.71
C PHE A 3 8.80 -10.52 7.88
N ASN A 4 9.13 -11.79 8.13
CA ASN A 4 10.09 -12.13 9.18
C ASN A 4 11.55 -11.85 8.76
N SER A 5 11.80 -11.69 7.46
CA SER A 5 13.13 -11.49 6.90
C SER A 5 13.50 -10.02 6.71
N VAL A 6 12.53 -9.09 6.75
CA VAL A 6 12.81 -7.65 6.81
C VAL A 6 13.30 -7.28 8.21
N ASN A 7 14.40 -6.54 8.30
CA ASN A 7 15.03 -6.17 9.57
C ASN A 7 14.56 -4.79 10.07
N GLU A 8 13.26 -4.53 10.02
CA GLU A 8 12.66 -3.26 10.46
C GLU A 8 11.23 -3.48 10.98
N PRO A 9 10.64 -2.55 11.76
CA PRO A 9 9.28 -2.71 12.29
C PRO A 9 8.25 -2.85 11.16
N VAL A 10 7.45 -3.92 11.21
CA VAL A 10 6.32 -4.15 10.30
C VAL A 10 5.03 -4.03 11.09
N VAL A 11 4.12 -3.19 10.63
CA VAL A 11 2.75 -3.10 11.14
C VAL A 11 1.82 -3.69 10.10
N PHE A 12 1.11 -4.76 10.48
CA PHE A 12 0.22 -5.46 9.56
C PHE A 12 -1.18 -5.59 10.16
N PRO A 13 -2.11 -4.67 9.83
CA PRO A 13 -3.52 -4.83 10.10
C PRO A 13 -4.08 -6.01 9.30
N VAL A 14 -4.44 -7.09 9.99
CA VAL A 14 -4.77 -8.37 9.35
C VAL A 14 -6.28 -8.49 9.15
N HIS A 15 -6.72 -8.52 7.89
CA HIS A 15 -8.12 -8.83 7.56
C HIS A 15 -8.55 -10.19 8.16
N PRO A 16 -9.79 -10.38 8.65
CA PRO A 16 -10.22 -11.61 9.32
C PRO A 16 -9.98 -12.88 8.50
N GLY A 17 -10.18 -12.82 7.18
CA GLY A 17 -9.89 -13.93 6.27
C GLY A 17 -8.41 -14.33 6.27
N THR A 18 -7.50 -13.35 6.27
CA THR A 18 -6.05 -13.59 6.32
C THR A 18 -5.60 -14.11 7.67
N ARG A 19 -6.22 -13.65 8.76
CA ARG A 19 -5.94 -14.13 10.12
C ARG A 19 -6.22 -15.62 10.27
N LYS A 20 -7.31 -16.10 9.69
CA LYS A 20 -7.63 -17.53 9.64
C LYS A 20 -6.52 -18.33 8.95
N VAL A 21 -6.07 -17.88 7.78
CA VAL A 21 -5.01 -18.55 7.01
C VAL A 21 -3.66 -18.54 7.74
N ILE A 22 -3.31 -17.44 8.39
CA ILE A 22 -2.09 -17.33 9.22
C ILE A 22 -2.08 -18.40 10.32
N THR A 23 -3.20 -18.54 11.03
CA THR A 23 -3.36 -19.55 12.10
C THR A 23 -3.30 -20.96 11.55
N GLU A 24 -4.06 -21.25 10.48
CA GLU A 24 -4.11 -22.59 9.86
C GLU A 24 -2.76 -23.04 9.30
N ARG A 25 -1.96 -22.09 8.80
CA ARG A 25 -0.62 -22.36 8.26
C ARG A 25 0.49 -22.34 9.31
N GLY A 26 0.16 -22.11 10.59
CA GLY A 26 1.16 -22.05 11.67
C GLY A 26 2.20 -20.96 11.46
N PHE A 27 1.81 -19.80 10.89
CA PHE A 27 2.74 -18.69 10.74
C PHE A 27 2.99 -18.04 12.10
N HIS A 28 4.27 -17.88 12.44
CA HIS A 28 4.72 -17.19 13.64
C HIS A 28 5.44 -15.90 13.25
N ALA A 29 4.94 -14.77 13.74
CA ALA A 29 5.47 -13.45 13.42
C ALA A 29 6.81 -13.19 14.13
N ALA A 30 7.71 -12.52 13.41
CA ALA A 30 8.89 -11.81 13.93
C ALA A 30 8.56 -11.00 15.21
N PRO A 31 9.43 -10.83 16.24
CA PRO A 31 9.14 -9.82 17.30
C PRO A 31 8.92 -8.40 16.77
N HIS A 32 9.51 -8.06 15.62
CA HIS A 32 9.33 -6.78 14.92
C HIS A 32 8.09 -6.72 14.03
N VAL A 33 7.37 -7.84 13.85
CA VAL A 33 6.17 -7.93 13.02
C VAL A 33 4.94 -7.89 13.91
N ARG A 34 4.27 -6.74 13.94
CA ARG A 34 3.05 -6.51 14.72
C ARG A 34 1.82 -6.81 13.89
N LEU A 35 1.20 -7.95 14.15
CA LEU A 35 -0.12 -8.29 13.62
C LEU A 35 -1.19 -7.55 14.42
N LEU A 36 -1.90 -6.63 13.80
CA LEU A 36 -2.99 -5.87 14.42
C LEU A 36 -4.35 -6.44 14.00
N GLU A 37 -5.37 -6.19 14.81
CA GLU A 37 -6.75 -6.31 14.35
C GLU A 37 -7.02 -5.29 13.22
N PRO A 38 -8.01 -5.53 12.35
CA PRO A 38 -8.43 -4.54 11.37
C PRO A 38 -8.68 -3.18 12.04
N VAL A 39 -8.11 -2.13 11.48
CA VAL A 39 -8.26 -0.77 12.00
C VAL A 39 -9.24 0.03 11.14
N GLY A 40 -9.74 1.14 11.67
CA GLY A 40 -10.65 2.02 10.94
C GLY A 40 -9.95 2.72 9.77
N TYR A 41 -10.72 3.31 8.86
CA TYR A 41 -10.18 4.00 7.69
C TYR A 41 -9.21 5.14 8.07
N LEU A 42 -9.57 5.96 9.06
CA LEU A 42 -8.71 7.07 9.50
C LEU A 42 -7.38 6.57 10.10
N ASP A 43 -7.43 5.46 10.84
CA ASP A 43 -6.22 4.83 11.39
C ASP A 43 -5.35 4.26 10.27
N MET A 44 -5.95 3.65 9.24
CA MET A 44 -5.22 3.21 8.05
C MET A 44 -4.52 4.36 7.35
N VAL A 45 -5.21 5.49 7.15
CA VAL A 45 -4.62 6.70 6.54
C VAL A 45 -3.44 7.21 7.37
N ALA A 46 -3.57 7.24 8.70
CA ALA A 46 -2.49 7.67 9.58
C ALA A 46 -1.28 6.70 9.54
N LEU A 47 -1.53 5.39 9.53
CA LEU A 47 -0.49 4.36 9.39
C LEU A 47 0.25 4.51 8.06
N VAL A 48 -0.47 4.63 6.95
CA VAL A 48 0.09 4.76 5.60
C VAL A 48 0.88 6.05 5.46
N GLY A 49 0.31 7.20 5.87
CA GLY A 49 0.97 8.50 5.77
C GLY A 49 2.21 8.64 6.67
N SER A 50 2.37 7.76 7.65
CA SER A 50 3.56 7.70 8.52
C SER A 50 4.53 6.59 8.13
N ALA A 51 4.18 5.74 7.15
CA ALA A 51 5.00 4.60 6.77
C ALA A 51 6.20 5.05 5.94
N ARG A 52 7.38 4.48 6.23
CA ARG A 52 8.55 4.59 5.35
C ARG A 52 8.27 3.96 3.98
N LEU A 53 7.50 2.88 3.98
CA LEU A 53 7.20 2.05 2.82
C LEU A 53 5.92 1.26 3.08
N VAL A 54 5.06 1.13 2.07
CA VAL A 54 3.86 0.29 2.11
C VAL A 54 4.10 -0.99 1.30
N MET A 55 3.73 -2.14 1.83
CA MET A 55 3.62 -3.40 1.08
C MET A 55 2.15 -3.81 1.00
N THR A 56 1.61 -4.00 -0.21
CA THR A 56 0.17 -4.27 -0.37
C THR A 56 -0.16 -5.05 -1.64
N ASP A 57 -1.21 -5.87 -1.60
CA ASP A 57 -1.90 -6.42 -2.77
C ASP A 57 -3.24 -5.69 -3.07
N SER A 58 -3.73 -4.87 -2.14
CA SER A 58 -4.94 -4.07 -2.31
C SER A 58 -4.76 -3.03 -3.42
N GLY A 59 -5.68 -3.05 -4.40
CA GLY A 59 -5.72 -2.05 -5.48
C GLY A 59 -5.90 -0.63 -4.93
N GLY A 60 -6.91 -0.39 -4.08
CA GLY A 60 -7.16 0.96 -3.55
C GLY A 60 -5.98 1.52 -2.76
N LEU A 61 -5.33 0.68 -1.95
CA LEU A 61 -4.24 1.11 -1.07
C LEU A 61 -2.98 1.53 -1.85
N GLN A 62 -2.74 0.98 -3.04
CA GLN A 62 -1.64 1.42 -3.91
C GLN A 62 -1.78 2.90 -4.27
N LYS A 63 -2.99 3.33 -4.63
CA LYS A 63 -3.29 4.73 -4.97
C LYS A 63 -3.24 5.63 -3.74
N GLU A 64 -3.78 5.16 -2.61
CA GLU A 64 -3.75 5.91 -1.35
C GLU A 64 -2.33 6.13 -0.84
N ALA A 65 -1.44 5.13 -0.96
CA ALA A 65 -0.02 5.27 -0.63
C ALA A 65 0.63 6.37 -1.47
N TYR A 66 0.38 6.39 -2.79
CA TYR A 66 0.86 7.46 -3.66
C TYR A 66 0.36 8.84 -3.21
N TRP A 67 -0.94 8.97 -2.93
CA TRP A 67 -1.54 10.22 -2.46
C TRP A 67 -0.97 10.70 -1.13
N LEU A 68 -0.68 9.78 -0.21
CA LEU A 68 -0.13 10.08 1.11
C LEU A 68 1.39 10.26 1.10
N GLY A 69 2.06 9.95 -0.01
CA GLY A 69 3.50 10.14 -0.17
C GLY A 69 4.32 9.03 0.46
N ALA A 70 3.72 7.84 0.58
CA ALA A 70 4.41 6.64 0.98
C ALA A 70 4.78 5.83 -0.28
N PRO A 71 6.07 5.49 -0.49
CA PRO A 71 6.44 4.57 -1.56
C PRO A 71 5.78 3.19 -1.34
N CYS A 72 5.45 2.52 -2.43
CA CYS A 72 4.64 1.30 -2.42
C CYS A 72 5.37 0.14 -3.10
N LEU A 73 5.36 -1.04 -2.46
CA LEU A 73 5.68 -2.32 -3.07
C LEU A 73 4.38 -3.10 -3.26
N THR A 74 4.00 -3.31 -4.51
CA THR A 74 2.81 -4.09 -4.85
C THR A 74 3.16 -5.57 -4.90
N LEU A 75 2.51 -6.35 -4.05
CA LEU A 75 2.69 -7.81 -3.91
C LEU A 75 1.92 -8.60 -5.00
N ARG A 76 1.81 -8.02 -6.20
CA ARG A 76 1.16 -8.56 -7.40
C ARG A 76 2.11 -8.41 -8.59
N ASN A 77 1.86 -9.17 -9.66
CA ASN A 77 2.63 -9.06 -10.91
C ASN A 77 2.09 -7.96 -11.84
N GLU A 78 0.93 -7.39 -11.53
CA GLU A 78 0.23 -6.39 -12.33
C GLU A 78 -0.49 -5.40 -11.41
N THR A 79 -0.83 -4.23 -11.96
CA THR A 79 -1.55 -3.17 -11.26
C THR A 79 -2.46 -2.42 -12.22
N GLU A 80 -3.56 -1.91 -11.67
CA GLU A 80 -4.46 -0.96 -12.33
C GLU A 80 -3.90 0.48 -12.33
N TRP A 81 -2.89 0.78 -11.50
CA TRP A 81 -2.31 2.11 -11.29
C TRP A 81 -0.93 2.24 -11.90
N VAL A 82 -0.84 2.00 -13.21
CA VAL A 82 0.42 1.97 -13.98
C VAL A 82 1.21 3.27 -13.82
N GLU A 83 0.51 4.41 -13.75
CA GLU A 83 1.09 5.74 -13.57
C GLU A 83 1.91 5.88 -12.27
N THR A 84 1.57 5.13 -11.22
CA THR A 84 2.35 5.14 -9.96
C THR A 84 3.69 4.40 -10.11
N VAL A 85 3.72 3.38 -10.97
CA VAL A 85 4.93 2.63 -11.32
C VAL A 85 5.80 3.46 -12.25
N GLU A 86 5.20 4.07 -13.27
CA GLU A 86 5.91 4.96 -14.22
C GLU A 86 6.51 6.18 -13.51
N ALA A 87 5.82 6.73 -12.51
CA ALA A 87 6.35 7.81 -11.68
C ALA A 87 7.46 7.35 -10.72
N GLY A 88 7.73 6.04 -10.59
CA GLY A 88 8.75 5.48 -9.71
C GLY A 88 8.35 5.42 -8.22
N TRP A 89 7.07 5.59 -7.91
CA TRP A 89 6.56 5.57 -6.53
C TRP A 89 5.95 4.21 -6.12
N ASN A 90 5.75 3.32 -7.07
CA ASN A 90 5.28 1.96 -6.85
C ASN A 90 6.17 0.95 -7.60
N LEU A 91 6.44 -0.20 -6.99
CA LEU A 91 7.21 -1.28 -7.60
C LEU A 91 6.45 -2.61 -7.48
N LEU A 92 6.27 -3.30 -8.60
CA LEU A 92 5.66 -4.63 -8.62
C LEU A 92 6.70 -5.68 -8.27
N VAL A 93 6.52 -6.37 -7.14
CA VAL A 93 7.47 -7.37 -6.64
C VAL A 93 6.90 -8.79 -6.64
N GLY A 94 5.60 -8.94 -6.88
CA GLY A 94 4.91 -10.23 -6.83
C GLY A 94 4.97 -10.85 -5.43
N SER A 95 5.11 -12.18 -5.38
CA SER A 95 5.08 -12.96 -4.13
C SER A 95 6.42 -13.64 -3.78
N ASP A 96 7.49 -13.32 -4.51
CA ASP A 96 8.82 -13.87 -4.26
C ASP A 96 9.45 -13.22 -3.02
N ALA A 97 9.74 -14.02 -1.99
CA ALA A 97 10.21 -13.50 -0.72
C ALA A 97 11.58 -12.82 -0.80
N VAL A 98 12.47 -13.27 -1.70
CA VAL A 98 13.80 -12.67 -1.88
C VAL A 98 13.63 -11.31 -2.54
N LYS A 99 12.84 -11.23 -3.62
CA LYS A 99 12.55 -9.95 -4.30
C LYS A 99 11.89 -8.93 -3.38
N ILE A 100 10.94 -9.37 -2.55
CA ILE A 100 10.27 -8.47 -1.59
C ILE A 100 11.29 -7.91 -0.61
N VAL A 101 12.14 -8.75 -0.01
CA VAL A 101 13.14 -8.31 0.97
C VAL A 101 14.17 -7.37 0.33
N ASP A 102 14.68 -7.71 -0.84
CA ASP A 102 15.63 -6.86 -1.58
C ASP A 102 15.01 -5.49 -1.91
N ALA A 103 13.75 -5.47 -2.36
CA ALA A 103 13.03 -4.25 -2.67
C ALA A 103 12.78 -3.40 -1.42
N VAL A 104 12.44 -4.02 -0.28
CA VAL A 104 12.25 -3.29 0.98
C VAL A 104 13.49 -2.51 1.39
N HIS A 105 14.68 -3.05 1.11
CA HIS A 105 15.96 -2.43 1.45
C HIS A 105 16.49 -1.45 0.39
N SER A 106 16.18 -1.66 -0.89
CA SER A 106 16.77 -0.89 -1.99
C SER A 106 15.83 0.12 -2.64
N PHE A 107 14.51 -0.05 -2.49
CA PHE A 107 13.54 0.82 -3.14
C PHE A 107 13.50 2.20 -2.50
N ALA A 108 13.78 3.22 -3.31
CA ALA A 108 13.68 4.61 -2.97
C ALA A 108 12.94 5.33 -4.10
N PRO A 109 11.82 6.03 -3.81
CA PRO A 109 11.15 6.83 -4.83
C PRO A 109 12.01 8.05 -5.21
N PRO A 110 11.77 8.65 -6.38
CA PRO A 110 12.38 9.94 -6.73
C PRO A 110 11.97 11.06 -5.76
N ASP A 111 12.79 12.11 -5.66
CA ASP A 111 12.49 13.29 -4.82
C ASP A 111 11.19 14.00 -5.24
N SER A 112 10.87 13.97 -6.54
CA SER A 112 9.66 14.57 -7.07
C SER A 112 8.48 13.61 -7.03
N ARG A 113 7.34 14.11 -6.55
CA ARG A 113 6.04 13.44 -6.64
C ARG A 113 5.08 14.24 -7.52
N PRO A 114 4.92 13.91 -8.81
CA PRO A 114 4.02 14.64 -9.68
C PRO A 114 2.56 14.53 -9.21
N ALA A 115 1.73 15.54 -9.53
CA ALA A 115 0.30 15.46 -9.29
C ALA A 115 -0.36 14.56 -10.35
N LEU A 116 -0.48 13.26 -10.08
CA LEU A 116 -1.13 12.30 -10.99
C LEU A 116 -2.65 12.32 -10.93
N TYR A 117 -3.19 12.77 -9.81
CA TYR A 117 -4.61 12.71 -9.52
C TYR A 117 -5.12 14.11 -9.17
N GLY A 118 -6.39 14.36 -9.49
CA GLY A 118 -7.02 15.68 -9.36
C GLY A 118 -6.90 16.33 -7.98
N ASP A 119 -7.32 17.59 -7.93
CA ASP A 119 -7.21 18.49 -6.79
C ASP A 119 -8.20 18.25 -5.63
N GLY A 120 -8.93 17.13 -5.65
CA GLY A 120 -9.97 16.82 -4.66
C GLY A 120 -11.34 17.44 -4.94
N ALA A 121 -11.51 18.26 -5.98
CA ALA A 121 -12.80 18.86 -6.37
C ALA A 121 -13.64 17.96 -7.27
N ALA A 122 -13.43 16.64 -7.24
CA ALA A 122 -14.15 15.72 -8.12
C ALA A 122 -15.65 15.67 -7.81
N ALA A 123 -16.02 15.71 -6.51
CA ALA A 123 -17.42 15.68 -6.08
C ALA A 123 -18.20 16.89 -6.63
N ASP A 124 -17.66 18.10 -6.46
CA ASP A 124 -18.29 19.34 -6.91
C ASP A 124 -18.49 19.33 -8.44
N ARG A 125 -17.45 18.95 -9.19
CA ARG A 125 -17.53 18.81 -10.66
C ARG A 125 -18.57 17.78 -11.10
N CYS A 126 -18.70 16.66 -10.38
CA CYS A 126 -19.73 15.68 -10.68
C CYS A 126 -21.14 16.23 -10.43
N VAL A 127 -21.34 16.98 -9.35
CA VAL A 127 -22.64 17.63 -9.06
C VAL A 127 -23.00 18.65 -10.15
N GLU A 128 -22.05 19.48 -10.56
CA GLU A 128 -22.24 20.45 -11.66
C GLU A 128 -22.64 19.76 -12.97
N LEU A 129 -21.91 18.72 -13.38
CA LEU A 129 -22.19 17.99 -14.63
C LEU A 129 -23.54 17.27 -14.63
N ILE A 130 -24.03 16.84 -13.46
CA ILE A 130 -25.35 16.24 -13.33
C ILE A 130 -26.43 17.32 -13.34
N GLY A 131 -26.18 18.48 -12.72
CA GLY A 131 -27.09 19.63 -12.68
C GLY A 131 -27.30 20.31 -14.04
N ASP A 132 -26.24 20.41 -14.85
CA ASP A 132 -26.28 21.04 -16.19
C ASP A 132 -27.02 20.22 -17.27
N ARG A 133 -27.54 19.03 -16.92
CA ARG A 133 -28.39 18.22 -17.81
C ARG A 133 -29.90 18.50 -17.64
N SER A 134 -30.28 19.62 -17.02
CA SER A 134 -31.67 20.05 -16.84
C SER A 134 -32.10 21.20 -17.73
#